data_AF-A0A7X6YMB2-F1
#
_entry.id   AF-A0A7X6YMB2-F1
#
_cell.length_a   1.000
_cell.length_b   1.000
_cell.length_c   1.000
_cell.angle_alpha   90.00
_cell.angle_beta   90.00
_cell.angle_gamma   90.00
#
_symmetry.space_group_name_H-M   'P 1'
#
loop_
_entity.id
_entity.type
_entity.pdbx_description
1 polymer ?
#
loop_
_entity_poly.entity_id
_entity_poly.type
_entity_poly.pdbx_seq_one_letter_code
_entity_poly.pdbx_strand_id
1 'polypeptide(L)'
;MVKKILKSKVFLVITTIILTAGTTVFGAIVYNANQIGYTPSDASWSVNSVDTALNSLYVNSNNFKSLIATAITNKGIATSVTDSAQTMATNISNISSRTASGMDLLWENPNPTLTFAAQTIALDLSKYEGVMIEFQKSDVLKILRTCCSISDTGWIICSCNGGTKYRSYVPNSTGITFAAGGSHTIWDQGTADNNSSIPYRIYGVKKMIYDSQSGSSFGMNLIWQNPNPTTAFGVQTVALNLNGYEGVMVEYANSESNKSCAAMSSQGWCLTTCGGGRKYRSYVPDTSGVTFSAGGSHTIWDQGTTDNASTIPYRIYGIKVIPE
;
A
#
# COMPACT_ATOMS: atom_id res chain seq x y z
N MET A 1 -18.38 90.34 -44.33
CA MET A 1 -17.14 89.56 -44.09
C MET A 1 -17.23 88.67 -42.85
N VAL A 2 -17.70 89.18 -41.70
CA VAL A 2 -17.75 88.45 -40.40
C VAL A 2 -18.52 87.12 -40.44
N LYS A 3 -19.70 87.05 -41.10
CA LYS A 3 -20.50 85.81 -41.21
C LYS A 3 -19.78 84.65 -41.93
N LYS A 4 -18.92 84.94 -42.92
CA LYS A 4 -18.13 83.91 -43.63
C LYS A 4 -17.01 83.35 -42.74
N ILE A 5 -16.36 84.23 -41.98
CA ILE A 5 -15.28 83.86 -41.05
C ILE A 5 -15.86 83.02 -39.89
N LEU A 6 -17.04 83.38 -39.38
CA LEU A 6 -17.71 82.63 -38.31
C LEU A 6 -18.12 81.22 -38.76
N LYS A 7 -18.69 81.07 -39.96
CA LYS A 7 -19.04 79.75 -40.52
C LYS A 7 -17.82 78.86 -40.74
N SER A 8 -16.71 79.43 -41.23
CA SER A 8 -15.46 78.69 -41.43
C SER A 8 -14.86 78.19 -40.11
N LYS A 9 -14.86 79.04 -39.08
CA LYS A 9 -14.37 78.67 -37.74
C LYS A 9 -15.23 77.59 -37.07
N VAL A 10 -16.56 77.69 -37.17
CA VAL A 10 -17.47 76.69 -36.61
C VAL A 10 -17.32 75.35 -37.32
N PHE A 11 -17.19 75.35 -38.65
CA PHE A 11 -16.93 74.14 -39.41
C PHE A 11 -15.63 73.47 -38.95
N LEU A 12 -14.53 74.22 -38.87
CA LEU A 12 -13.23 73.70 -38.41
C LEU A 12 -13.32 73.06 -37.02
N VAL A 13 -14.00 73.70 -36.07
CA VAL A 13 -14.16 73.17 -34.70
C VAL A 13 -14.95 71.87 -34.70
N ILE A 14 -16.05 71.79 -35.47
CA ILE A 14 -16.86 70.56 -35.56
C ILE A 14 -16.05 69.42 -36.18
N THR A 15 -15.31 69.67 -37.26
CA THR A 15 -14.51 68.63 -37.92
C THR A 15 -13.40 68.13 -36.99
N THR A 16 -12.75 69.02 -36.24
CA THR A 16 -11.74 68.64 -35.24
C THR A 16 -12.35 67.78 -34.13
N ILE A 17 -13.53 68.14 -33.59
CA ILE A 17 -14.20 67.35 -32.55
C ILE A 17 -14.54 65.94 -33.08
N ILE A 18 -15.07 65.83 -34.30
CA ILE A 18 -15.41 64.53 -34.91
C ILE A 18 -14.16 63.68 -35.12
N LEU A 19 -13.06 64.27 -35.63
CA LEU A 19 -11.79 63.56 -35.81
C LEU A 19 -11.22 63.09 -34.47
N THR A 20 -11.25 63.93 -33.44
CA THR A 20 -10.66 63.61 -32.13
C THR A 20 -11.50 62.57 -31.38
N ALA A 21 -12.83 62.67 -31.45
CA ALA A 21 -13.74 61.67 -30.88
C ALA A 21 -13.68 60.35 -31.66
N GLY A 22 -13.60 60.41 -32.98
CA GLY A 22 -13.49 59.23 -33.85
C GLY A 22 -12.22 58.44 -33.61
N THR A 23 -11.06 59.10 -33.47
CA THR A 23 -9.78 58.43 -33.22
C THR A 23 -9.68 57.85 -31.81
N THR A 24 -10.26 58.51 -30.80
CA THR A 24 -10.29 57.99 -29.42
C THR A 24 -11.21 56.78 -29.28
N VAL A 25 -12.39 56.82 -29.91
CA VAL A 25 -13.33 55.68 -29.93
C VAL A 25 -12.75 54.52 -30.76
N PHE A 26 -12.13 54.79 -31.90
CA PHE A 26 -11.47 53.76 -32.71
C PHE A 26 -10.30 53.12 -31.95
N GLY A 27 -9.47 53.92 -31.27
CA GLY A 27 -8.42 53.40 -30.38
C GLY A 27 -8.99 52.51 -29.27
N ALA A 28 -10.05 52.95 -28.60
CA ALA A 28 -10.68 52.16 -27.52
C ALA A 28 -11.35 50.86 -28.02
N ILE A 29 -11.90 50.86 -29.24
CA ILE A 29 -12.54 49.67 -29.84
C ILE A 29 -11.51 48.70 -30.42
N VAL A 30 -10.42 49.20 -31.01
CA VAL A 30 -9.38 48.37 -31.65
C VAL A 30 -8.41 47.80 -30.62
N TYR A 31 -8.04 48.52 -29.57
CA TYR A 31 -7.20 48.00 -28.48
C TYR A 31 -8.03 47.20 -27.47
N ASN A 32 -8.60 46.11 -27.96
CA ASN A 32 -9.28 45.10 -27.19
C ASN A 32 -8.18 44.21 -26.53
N ALA A 33 -8.33 43.77 -25.27
CA ALA A 33 -7.23 43.17 -24.50
C ALA A 33 -6.61 41.91 -25.16
N ASN A 34 -7.38 41.25 -26.01
CA ASN A 34 -7.00 40.14 -26.88
C ASN A 34 -6.04 40.52 -28.03
N GLN A 35 -5.77 41.81 -28.27
CA GLN A 35 -4.82 42.31 -29.29
C GLN A 35 -3.57 42.97 -28.69
N ILE A 36 -3.43 42.99 -27.37
CA ILE A 36 -2.18 43.44 -26.75
C ILE A 36 -1.11 42.37 -27.06
N GLY A 37 -0.27 42.69 -28.04
CA GLY A 37 0.89 41.87 -28.39
C GLY A 37 1.76 41.66 -27.16
N TYR A 38 2.04 40.40 -26.86
CA TYR A 38 2.88 40.02 -25.75
C TYR A 38 4.03 39.17 -26.30
N THR A 39 5.26 39.62 -26.05
CA THR A 39 6.46 38.85 -26.33
C THR A 39 7.03 38.39 -24.98
N PRO A 40 6.94 37.10 -24.64
CA PRO A 40 7.51 36.60 -23.39
C PRO A 40 9.03 36.76 -23.40
N SER A 41 9.60 37.03 -22.23
CA SER A 41 11.05 37.05 -22.04
C SER A 41 11.69 35.65 -22.12
N ASP A 42 10.89 34.60 -21.89
CA ASP A 42 11.27 33.20 -22.03
C ASP A 42 10.77 32.65 -23.38
N ALA A 43 11.70 32.23 -24.23
CA ALA A 43 11.40 31.70 -25.57
C ALA A 43 10.65 30.35 -25.54
N SER A 44 10.56 29.67 -24.39
CA SER A 44 9.78 28.44 -24.23
C SER A 44 8.26 28.70 -24.21
N TRP A 45 7.84 29.95 -23.96
CA TRP A 45 6.43 30.36 -23.99
C TRP A 45 6.03 30.77 -25.41
N SER A 46 5.36 29.87 -26.13
CA SER A 46 4.82 30.16 -27.47
C SER A 46 3.46 30.86 -27.40
N VAL A 47 3.43 32.10 -26.88
CA VAL A 47 2.20 32.92 -26.76
C VAL A 47 2.40 34.27 -27.43
N ASN A 48 1.38 34.75 -28.15
CA ASN A 48 1.43 36.00 -28.94
C ASN A 48 0.49 37.09 -28.43
N SER A 49 -0.34 36.79 -27.43
CA SER A 49 -1.27 37.71 -26.80
C SER A 49 -1.37 37.46 -25.30
N VAL A 50 -1.78 38.49 -24.56
CA VAL A 50 -2.02 38.41 -23.11
C VAL A 50 -3.07 37.34 -22.78
N ASP A 51 -4.12 37.24 -23.59
CA ASP A 51 -5.20 36.25 -23.40
C ASP A 51 -4.69 34.80 -23.54
N THR A 52 -3.88 34.53 -24.57
CA THR A 52 -3.28 33.20 -24.78
C THR A 52 -2.31 32.85 -23.64
N ALA A 53 -1.55 33.83 -23.15
CA ALA A 53 -0.68 33.68 -21.99
C ALA A 53 -1.46 33.32 -20.73
N LEU A 54 -2.57 34.03 -20.45
CA LEU A 54 -3.42 33.79 -19.29
C LEU A 54 -4.06 32.39 -19.33
N ASN A 55 -4.57 31.99 -20.50
CA ASN A 55 -5.17 30.67 -20.68
C ASN A 55 -4.12 29.55 -20.49
N SER A 56 -2.92 29.74 -21.03
CA SER A 56 -1.80 28.80 -20.86
C SER A 56 -1.40 28.65 -19.39
N LEU A 57 -1.34 29.76 -18.65
CA LEU A 57 -1.08 29.74 -17.21
C LEU A 57 -2.17 28.98 -16.44
N TYR A 58 -3.44 29.19 -16.79
CA TYR A 58 -4.57 28.49 -16.17
C TYR A 58 -4.52 26.97 -16.42
N VAL A 59 -4.27 26.55 -17.66
CA VAL A 59 -4.12 25.13 -18.03
C VAL A 59 -2.94 24.51 -17.31
N ASN A 60 -1.77 25.17 -17.29
CA ASN A 60 -0.59 24.67 -16.59
C ASN A 60 -0.80 24.55 -15.07
N SER A 61 -1.53 25.50 -14.46
CA SER A 61 -1.90 25.44 -13.04
C SER A 61 -2.78 24.21 -12.74
N ASN A 62 -3.76 23.92 -13.58
CA ASN A 62 -4.62 22.74 -13.44
C ASN A 62 -3.83 21.43 -13.63
N ASN A 63 -2.94 21.38 -14.63
CA ASN A 63 -2.06 20.23 -14.84
C ASN A 63 -1.16 19.99 -13.62
N PHE A 64 -0.58 21.04 -13.06
CA PHE A 64 0.24 20.96 -11.85
C PHE A 64 -0.55 20.45 -10.64
N LYS A 65 -1.79 20.94 -10.43
CA LYS A 65 -2.70 20.40 -9.42
C LYS A 65 -3.01 18.92 -9.62
N SER A 66 -3.24 18.50 -10.87
CA SER A 66 -3.48 17.09 -11.19
C SER A 66 -2.28 16.20 -10.85
N LEU A 67 -1.07 16.67 -11.16
CA LEU A 67 0.17 15.96 -10.81
C LEU A 67 0.35 15.87 -9.29
N ILE A 68 0.12 16.96 -8.55
CA ILE A 68 0.18 16.95 -7.08
C ILE A 68 -0.86 16.00 -6.49
N ALA A 69 -2.12 16.08 -6.93
CA ALA A 69 -3.18 15.22 -6.41
C ALA A 69 -2.87 13.74 -6.65
N THR A 70 -2.35 13.42 -7.84
CA THR A 70 -1.89 12.06 -8.17
C THR A 70 -0.73 11.64 -7.28
N ALA A 71 0.27 12.50 -7.06
CA ALA A 71 1.41 12.21 -6.22
C ALA A 71 1.01 11.94 -4.75
N ILE A 72 0.14 12.76 -4.17
CA ILE A 72 -0.42 12.58 -2.82
C ILE A 72 -1.21 11.28 -2.74
N THR A 73 -2.08 11.01 -3.72
CA THR A 73 -2.87 9.76 -3.81
C THR A 73 -1.98 8.53 -3.92
N ASN A 74 -0.90 8.58 -4.70
CA ASN A 74 0.08 7.50 -4.81
C ASN A 74 0.82 7.23 -3.49
N LYS A 75 0.87 8.21 -2.58
CA LYS A 75 1.36 8.04 -1.20
C LYS A 75 0.27 7.55 -0.23
N GLY A 76 -0.93 7.25 -0.75
CA GLY A 76 -2.03 6.64 -0.01
C GLY A 76 -2.90 7.63 0.76
N ILE A 77 -2.83 8.92 0.44
CA ILE A 77 -3.67 9.96 1.04
C ILE A 77 -4.70 10.40 0.01
N ALA A 78 -5.99 10.23 0.31
CA ALA A 78 -7.05 10.65 -0.59
C ALA A 78 -7.00 12.17 -0.79
N THR A 79 -6.93 12.61 -2.03
CA THR A 79 -7.04 14.01 -2.42
C THR A 79 -7.57 14.11 -3.85
N SER A 80 -8.17 15.23 -4.20
CA SER A 80 -8.75 15.50 -5.52
C SER A 80 -8.15 16.75 -6.14
N VAL A 81 -8.18 16.84 -7.47
CA VAL A 81 -7.79 18.05 -8.23
C VAL A 81 -8.64 19.28 -7.88
N THR A 82 -9.84 19.05 -7.34
CA THR A 82 -10.77 20.08 -6.88
C THR A 82 -10.47 20.57 -5.47
N ASP A 83 -9.56 19.92 -4.73
CA ASP A 83 -9.21 20.33 -3.38
C ASP A 83 -8.55 21.71 -3.37
N SER A 84 -8.71 22.42 -2.26
CA SER A 84 -8.02 23.69 -2.04
C SER A 84 -6.51 23.46 -1.92
N ALA A 85 -5.70 24.48 -2.27
CA ALA A 85 -4.26 24.40 -2.10
C ALA A 85 -3.86 24.17 -0.64
N GLN A 86 -4.64 24.71 0.31
CA GLN A 86 -4.42 24.50 1.74
C GLN A 86 -4.69 23.06 2.15
N THR A 87 -5.78 22.44 1.65
CA THR A 87 -6.08 21.02 1.85
C THR A 87 -4.95 20.15 1.30
N MET A 88 -4.51 20.40 0.07
CA MET A 88 -3.39 19.67 -0.53
C MET A 88 -2.10 19.87 0.29
N ALA A 89 -1.82 21.07 0.78
CA ALA A 89 -0.65 21.33 1.63
C ALA A 89 -0.71 20.56 2.96
N THR A 90 -1.88 20.51 3.61
CA THR A 90 -2.10 19.67 4.80
C THR A 90 -1.88 18.20 4.46
N ASN A 91 -2.43 17.72 3.34
CA ASN A 91 -2.21 16.35 2.88
C ASN A 91 -0.73 16.06 2.61
N ILE A 92 0.02 17.01 2.05
CA ILE A 92 1.48 16.92 1.85
C ILE A 92 2.20 16.83 3.21
N SER A 93 1.85 17.66 4.19
CA SER A 93 2.43 17.51 5.54
C SER A 93 2.10 16.17 6.19
N ASN A 94 0.96 15.58 5.81
CA ASN A 94 0.60 14.25 6.27
C ASN A 94 1.40 13.14 5.59
N ILE A 95 2.02 13.38 4.42
CA ILE A 95 2.95 12.43 3.76
C ILE A 95 4.13 12.14 4.69
N SER A 96 4.67 13.15 5.38
CA SER A 96 5.75 13.03 6.36
C SER A 96 5.26 12.79 7.80
N SER A 97 3.99 13.00 8.14
CA SER A 97 3.44 12.33 9.35
C SER A 97 3.36 10.80 9.17
N ARG A 98 3.48 10.34 7.92
CA ARG A 98 3.72 8.95 7.53
C ARG A 98 5.21 8.65 7.27
N THR A 99 6.15 9.46 7.81
CA THR A 99 7.60 9.28 7.60
C THR A 99 8.03 7.88 8.03
N ALA A 100 8.32 7.07 7.00
CA ALA A 100 9.06 5.81 6.96
C ALA A 100 8.50 4.64 7.79
N SER A 101 8.85 3.43 7.35
CA SER A 101 8.86 2.19 8.13
C SER A 101 7.51 1.65 8.61
N GLY A 102 6.93 0.79 7.79
CA GLY A 102 6.18 -0.34 8.37
C GLY A 102 7.10 -1.25 9.17
N MET A 103 8.41 -1.28 8.85
CA MET A 103 9.40 -2.20 9.44
C MET A 103 10.80 -1.59 9.48
N ASP A 104 11.53 -1.77 10.58
CA ASP A 104 12.98 -1.48 10.70
C ASP A 104 13.73 -2.82 10.85
N LEU A 105 14.81 -3.06 10.10
CA LEU A 105 15.66 -4.23 10.35
C LEU A 105 16.40 -4.05 11.69
N LEU A 106 16.21 -4.98 12.62
CA LEU A 106 16.78 -4.90 13.97
C LEU A 106 17.93 -5.88 14.18
N TRP A 107 17.88 -7.01 13.50
CA TRP A 107 18.85 -8.08 13.69
C TRP A 107 18.91 -9.01 12.49
N GLU A 108 20.11 -9.47 12.18
CA GLU A 108 20.39 -10.50 11.18
C GLU A 108 21.30 -11.57 11.79
N ASN A 109 20.93 -12.84 11.57
CA ASN A 109 21.72 -13.98 12.00
C ASN A 109 22.96 -14.10 11.13
N PRO A 110 24.18 -14.01 11.69
CA PRO A 110 25.41 -14.12 10.90
C PRO A 110 25.62 -15.54 10.34
N ASN A 111 24.98 -16.56 10.92
CA ASN A 111 25.17 -17.96 10.54
C ASN A 111 23.83 -18.71 10.50
N PRO A 112 22.94 -18.42 9.54
CA PRO A 112 21.58 -18.95 9.51
C PRO A 112 21.49 -20.43 9.08
N THR A 113 22.64 -21.06 8.80
CA THR A 113 22.79 -22.49 8.51
C THR A 113 23.20 -23.33 9.72
N LEU A 114 23.59 -22.71 10.84
CA LEU A 114 24.01 -23.42 12.05
C LEU A 114 22.81 -23.66 12.99
N THR A 115 22.94 -24.69 13.84
CA THR A 115 21.94 -25.00 14.87
C THR A 115 21.61 -23.78 15.72
N PHE A 116 20.33 -23.45 15.86
CA PHE A 116 19.86 -22.33 16.66
C PHE A 116 19.12 -22.84 17.90
N ALA A 117 19.82 -22.93 19.02
CA ALA A 117 19.24 -23.33 20.30
C ALA A 117 18.19 -22.31 20.80
N ALA A 118 17.38 -22.74 21.78
CA ALA A 118 16.48 -21.83 22.48
C ALA A 118 17.30 -20.70 23.14
N GLN A 119 16.93 -19.45 22.88
CA GLN A 119 17.66 -18.28 23.38
C GLN A 119 16.81 -17.01 23.25
N THR A 120 17.23 -15.95 23.92
CA THR A 120 16.65 -14.61 23.79
C THR A 120 17.60 -13.71 23.03
N ILE A 121 17.09 -13.07 21.97
CA ILE A 121 17.81 -12.00 21.26
C ILE A 121 17.36 -10.67 21.87
N ALA A 122 18.29 -9.95 22.50
CA ALA A 122 18.02 -8.65 23.09
C ALA A 122 17.85 -7.58 21.98
N LEU A 123 16.71 -6.90 21.97
CA LEU A 123 16.35 -5.86 21.01
C LEU A 123 15.50 -4.80 21.72
N ASP A 124 15.73 -3.52 21.46
CA ASP A 124 14.80 -2.49 21.92
C ASP A 124 13.55 -2.50 21.04
N LEU A 125 12.48 -3.07 21.58
CA LEU A 125 11.19 -3.18 20.89
C LEU A 125 10.16 -2.15 21.39
N SER A 126 10.55 -1.24 22.29
CA SER A 126 9.64 -0.32 22.98
C SER A 126 8.87 0.64 22.06
N LYS A 127 9.42 0.92 20.87
CA LYS A 127 8.82 1.81 19.85
C LYS A 127 8.10 1.07 18.72
N TYR A 128 7.96 -0.25 18.82
CA TYR A 128 7.29 -1.07 17.81
C TYR A 128 6.05 -1.74 18.40
N GLU A 129 5.06 -1.95 17.55
CA GLU A 129 3.81 -2.62 17.92
C GLU A 129 3.88 -4.13 17.64
N GLY A 130 4.76 -4.58 16.74
CA GLY A 130 4.99 -6.00 16.45
C GLY A 130 6.36 -6.29 15.86
N VAL A 131 6.56 -7.55 15.48
CA VAL A 131 7.78 -8.02 14.82
C VAL A 131 7.43 -8.86 13.58
N MET A 132 8.24 -8.76 12.54
CA MET A 132 8.28 -9.72 11.43
C MET A 132 9.62 -10.46 11.48
N ILE A 133 9.58 -11.78 11.33
CA ILE A 133 10.77 -12.62 11.37
C ILE A 133 10.83 -13.47 10.11
N GLU A 134 11.97 -13.39 9.43
CA GLU A 134 12.36 -14.30 8.36
C GLU A 134 13.05 -15.52 8.97
N PHE A 135 12.65 -16.71 8.54
CA PHE A 135 13.24 -17.99 8.97
C PHE A 135 13.86 -18.71 7.78
N GLN A 136 15.08 -19.19 7.95
CA GLN A 136 15.71 -20.12 7.03
C GLN A 136 15.23 -21.55 7.31
N LYS A 137 14.87 -22.25 6.23
CA LYS A 137 14.55 -23.67 6.24
C LYS A 137 15.84 -24.49 6.07
N SER A 138 15.98 -25.58 6.83
CA SER A 138 17.22 -26.37 6.93
C SER A 138 17.62 -27.10 5.64
N ASP A 139 16.67 -27.38 4.76
CA ASP A 139 16.82 -28.25 3.59
C ASP A 139 16.70 -27.50 2.25
N VAL A 140 16.23 -26.25 2.25
CA VAL A 140 16.05 -25.43 1.05
C VAL A 140 16.30 -23.96 1.40
N LEU A 141 16.94 -23.19 0.53
CA LEU A 141 17.05 -21.71 0.60
C LEU A 141 15.69 -20.99 0.46
N LYS A 142 14.64 -21.49 1.10
CA LYS A 142 13.32 -20.88 1.17
C LYS A 142 13.23 -20.11 2.48
N ILE A 143 13.00 -18.80 2.34
CA ILE A 143 12.74 -17.90 3.46
C ILE A 143 11.24 -17.98 3.77
N LEU A 144 10.91 -18.31 5.01
CA LEU A 144 9.56 -18.23 5.52
C LEU A 144 9.41 -16.96 6.34
N ARG A 145 8.24 -16.32 6.27
CA ARG A 145 7.94 -15.11 7.04
C ARG A 145 6.80 -15.38 7.99
N THR A 146 6.95 -14.88 9.20
CA THR A 146 5.87 -14.82 10.18
C THR A 146 5.96 -13.49 10.90
N CYS A 147 4.86 -13.08 11.51
CA CYS A 147 4.77 -11.83 12.21
C CYS A 147 3.81 -11.99 13.40
N CYS A 148 4.05 -11.26 14.48
CA CYS A 148 3.17 -11.22 15.64
C CYS A 148 3.30 -9.89 16.38
N SER A 149 2.31 -9.55 17.21
CA SER A 149 2.39 -8.37 18.05
C SER A 149 3.43 -8.54 19.16
N ILE A 150 3.95 -7.43 19.67
CA ILE A 150 4.66 -7.45 20.95
C ILE A 150 3.70 -8.02 22.01
N SER A 151 4.20 -8.90 22.88
CA SER A 151 3.45 -9.67 23.90
C SER A 151 2.63 -10.88 23.41
N ASP A 152 2.45 -11.04 22.09
CA ASP A 152 1.82 -12.25 21.53
C ASP A 152 2.84 -13.37 21.32
N THR A 153 2.39 -14.62 21.32
CA THR A 153 3.24 -15.75 20.89
C THR A 153 3.13 -15.94 19.39
N GLY A 154 4.23 -15.74 18.67
CA GLY A 154 4.35 -16.08 17.27
C GLY A 154 4.77 -17.53 17.07
N TRP A 155 4.29 -18.14 15.98
CA TRP A 155 4.65 -19.49 15.59
C TRP A 155 5.00 -19.51 14.10
N ILE A 156 6.08 -20.20 13.76
CA ILE A 156 6.33 -20.62 12.39
C ILE A 156 6.16 -22.12 12.29
N ILE A 157 5.42 -22.58 11.28
CA ILE A 157 5.20 -23.99 10.97
C ILE A 157 5.58 -24.19 9.50
N CYS A 158 6.46 -25.15 9.23
CA CYS A 158 6.87 -25.52 7.88
C CYS A 158 6.64 -27.01 7.66
N SER A 159 6.00 -27.36 6.54
CA SER A 159 5.95 -28.75 6.09
C SER A 159 7.20 -29.06 5.23
N CYS A 160 7.92 -30.12 5.56
CA CYS A 160 9.07 -30.61 4.80
C CYS A 160 9.01 -32.13 4.62
N ASN A 161 9.88 -32.68 3.78
CA ASN A 161 10.01 -34.12 3.63
C ASN A 161 10.43 -34.73 4.98
N GLY A 162 9.60 -35.64 5.50
CA GLY A 162 9.82 -36.28 6.78
C GLY A 162 9.07 -35.66 7.96
N GLY A 163 8.36 -34.53 7.80
CA GLY A 163 7.51 -34.02 8.88
C GLY A 163 7.16 -32.53 8.82
N THR A 164 6.48 -32.08 9.86
CA THR A 164 6.22 -30.68 10.17
C THR A 164 7.29 -30.18 11.12
N LYS A 165 7.98 -29.11 10.75
CA LYS A 165 8.93 -28.40 11.60
C LYS A 165 8.27 -27.14 12.15
N TYR A 166 8.58 -26.76 13.37
CA TYR A 166 8.02 -25.57 13.96
C TYR A 166 8.97 -24.89 14.95
N ARG A 167 8.73 -23.60 15.18
CA ARG A 167 9.35 -22.85 16.26
C ARG A 167 8.38 -21.78 16.75
N SER A 168 8.28 -21.64 18.07
CA SER A 168 7.56 -20.52 18.70
C SER A 168 8.53 -19.45 19.17
N TYR A 169 8.04 -18.22 19.24
CA TYR A 169 8.78 -17.08 19.73
C TYR A 169 7.86 -16.09 20.42
N VAL A 170 8.38 -15.38 21.42
CA VAL A 170 7.64 -14.39 22.21
C VAL A 170 8.42 -13.08 22.22
N PRO A 171 8.03 -12.07 21.41
CA PRO A 171 8.54 -10.73 21.52
C PRO A 171 7.99 -10.02 22.77
N ASN A 172 8.83 -9.25 23.44
CA ASN A 172 8.48 -8.31 24.50
C ASN A 172 9.21 -6.98 24.24
N SER A 173 9.11 -6.01 25.15
CA SER A 173 9.73 -4.70 24.95
C SER A 173 11.27 -4.71 24.91
N THR A 174 11.92 -5.77 25.39
CA THR A 174 13.39 -5.87 25.53
C THR A 174 14.03 -6.94 24.64
N GLY A 175 13.25 -7.67 23.86
CA GLY A 175 13.78 -8.65 22.91
C GLY A 175 12.78 -9.70 22.46
N ILE A 176 13.30 -10.75 21.85
CA ILE A 176 12.51 -11.89 21.37
C ILE A 176 13.08 -13.18 21.95
N THR A 177 12.25 -13.91 22.69
CA THR A 177 12.61 -15.23 23.23
C THR A 177 12.15 -16.32 22.29
N PHE A 178 13.08 -17.11 21.76
CA PHE A 178 12.80 -18.25 20.91
C PHE A 178 12.80 -19.54 21.74
N ALA A 179 11.75 -20.34 21.59
CA ALA A 179 11.75 -21.70 22.13
C ALA A 179 12.67 -22.61 21.32
N ALA A 180 12.89 -23.84 21.81
CA ALA A 180 13.53 -24.88 21.02
C ALA A 180 12.70 -25.16 19.76
N GLY A 181 13.38 -25.40 18.63
CA GLY A 181 12.73 -25.89 17.44
C GLY A 181 12.20 -27.30 17.67
N GLY A 182 11.10 -27.65 17.00
CA GLY A 182 10.50 -28.97 17.09
C GLY A 182 10.23 -29.58 15.73
N SER A 183 10.16 -30.90 15.71
CA SER A 183 9.84 -31.72 14.54
C SER A 183 8.76 -32.72 14.90
N HIS A 184 7.63 -32.66 14.19
CA HIS A 184 6.62 -33.69 14.18
C HIS A 184 6.73 -34.50 12.91
N THR A 185 7.03 -35.79 13.01
CA THR A 185 6.85 -36.70 11.88
C THR A 185 5.44 -37.30 11.94
N ILE A 186 5.01 -38.05 10.92
CA ILE A 186 3.74 -38.80 10.97
C ILE A 186 3.73 -39.79 12.16
N TRP A 187 4.91 -40.19 12.64
CA TRP A 187 5.10 -41.27 13.61
C TRP A 187 5.67 -40.82 14.95
N ASP A 188 5.99 -39.53 15.13
CA ASP A 188 6.64 -39.04 16.34
C ASP A 188 6.04 -37.72 16.84
N GLN A 189 5.75 -37.67 18.15
CA GLN A 189 5.22 -36.50 18.83
C GLN A 189 6.37 -35.62 19.33
N GLY A 190 6.95 -34.83 18.42
CA GLY A 190 7.66 -33.62 18.79
C GLY A 190 9.07 -33.86 19.34
N THR A 191 9.97 -34.35 18.51
CA THR A 191 11.41 -34.34 18.84
C THR A 191 11.94 -32.91 18.72
N ALA A 192 12.81 -32.49 19.65
CA ALA A 192 13.52 -31.22 19.52
C ALA A 192 14.39 -31.22 18.26
N ASP A 193 14.24 -30.19 17.42
CA ASP A 193 15.00 -30.01 16.19
C ASP A 193 15.37 -28.53 16.02
N ASN A 194 16.48 -28.15 16.63
CA ASN A 194 17.01 -26.78 16.58
C ASN A 194 17.69 -26.44 15.25
N ASN A 195 17.78 -27.38 14.32
CA ASN A 195 18.30 -27.13 12.97
C ASN A 195 17.20 -26.61 12.04
N SER A 196 15.93 -26.78 12.40
CA SER A 196 14.80 -26.33 11.60
C SER A 196 14.26 -24.97 12.05
N SER A 197 13.71 -24.21 11.09
CA SER A 197 13.14 -22.88 11.32
C SER A 197 14.09 -21.98 12.11
N ILE A 198 15.29 -21.76 11.53
CA ILE A 198 16.33 -20.91 12.12
C ILE A 198 15.98 -19.45 11.80
N PRO A 199 15.84 -18.56 12.81
CA PRO A 199 15.60 -17.15 12.52
C PRO A 199 16.79 -16.57 11.75
N TYR A 200 16.49 -15.85 10.67
CA TYR A 200 17.44 -15.23 9.77
C TYR A 200 17.45 -13.71 9.96
N ARG A 201 16.30 -13.04 9.82
CA ARG A 201 16.20 -11.58 10.00
C ARG A 201 15.01 -11.23 10.86
N ILE A 202 15.16 -10.22 11.72
CA ILE A 202 14.12 -9.70 12.59
C ILE A 202 13.89 -8.24 12.26
N TYR A 203 12.63 -7.88 12.04
CA TYR A 203 12.19 -6.54 11.77
C TYR A 203 11.21 -6.06 12.84
N GLY A 204 11.36 -4.83 13.31
CA GLY A 204 10.42 -4.18 14.22
C GLY A 204 9.36 -3.40 13.46
N VAL A 205 8.08 -3.60 13.78
CA VAL A 205 6.94 -3.02 13.06
C VAL A 205 6.40 -1.80 13.82
N LYS A 206 6.67 -0.56 13.35
CA LYS A 206 6.42 0.67 14.14
C LYS A 206 4.95 0.98 14.38
N LYS A 207 4.11 0.67 13.40
CA LYS A 207 2.67 0.83 13.50
C LYS A 207 1.99 -0.34 12.86
N MET A 208 1.31 -1.10 13.67
CA MET A 208 0.36 -2.08 13.22
C MET A 208 -0.99 -1.36 13.14
N ILE A 209 -1.47 -1.12 11.93
CA ILE A 209 -2.73 -0.40 11.76
C ILE A 209 -3.83 -1.29 12.36
N TYR A 210 -4.29 -0.91 13.54
CA TYR A 210 -5.44 -1.49 14.23
C TYR A 210 -6.68 -0.99 13.49
N ASP A 211 -7.27 -1.81 12.64
CA ASP A 211 -8.67 -1.62 12.29
C ASP A 211 -9.51 -2.14 13.46
N SER A 212 -10.21 -1.23 14.14
CA SER A 212 -11.06 -1.54 15.27
C SER A 212 -12.23 -2.46 14.90
N GLN A 213 -12.52 -2.65 13.61
CA GLN A 213 -13.49 -3.65 13.16
C GLN A 213 -12.89 -5.06 12.98
N SER A 214 -11.56 -5.21 13.00
CA SER A 214 -10.91 -6.49 12.67
C SER A 214 -10.03 -7.08 13.77
N GLY A 215 -9.64 -6.33 14.80
CA GLY A 215 -8.85 -6.85 15.93
C GLY A 215 -7.47 -7.42 15.52
N SER A 216 -6.96 -7.00 14.36
CA SER A 216 -5.74 -7.57 13.76
C SER A 216 -4.77 -6.48 13.36
N SER A 217 -3.59 -6.52 13.95
CA SER A 217 -2.56 -5.50 13.89
C SER A 217 -1.44 -5.93 12.95
N PHE A 218 -1.31 -5.31 11.75
CA PHE A 218 -0.06 -5.18 10.96
C PHE A 218 -0.15 -3.96 10.03
N GLY A 219 0.96 -3.49 9.46
CA GLY A 219 1.03 -2.46 8.41
C GLY A 219 0.42 -2.92 7.07
N MET A 220 -0.77 -3.45 7.17
CA MET A 220 -1.52 -4.22 6.20
C MET A 220 -2.76 -3.42 5.86
N ASN A 221 -2.94 -3.08 4.58
CA ASN A 221 -4.17 -2.41 4.16
C ASN A 221 -5.23 -3.48 3.93
N LEU A 222 -6.36 -3.42 4.65
CA LEU A 222 -7.53 -4.21 4.30
C LEU A 222 -7.96 -3.81 2.89
N ILE A 223 -7.87 -4.74 1.95
CA ILE A 223 -8.19 -4.49 0.53
C ILE A 223 -9.47 -5.21 0.11
N TRP A 224 -9.88 -6.23 0.86
CA TRP A 224 -11.11 -6.97 0.60
C TRP A 224 -11.61 -7.69 1.84
N GLN A 225 -12.93 -7.78 1.95
CA GLN A 225 -13.63 -8.56 2.96
C GLN A 225 -14.73 -9.38 2.30
N ASN A 226 -14.80 -10.67 2.65
CA ASN A 226 -15.84 -11.57 2.20
C ASN A 226 -17.19 -11.16 2.81
N PRO A 227 -18.21 -10.85 1.99
CA PRO A 227 -19.53 -10.50 2.52
C PRO A 227 -20.25 -11.68 3.18
N ASN A 228 -19.88 -12.93 2.86
CA ASN A 228 -20.55 -14.14 3.36
C ASN A 228 -19.52 -15.16 3.91
N PRO A 229 -18.84 -14.86 5.02
CA PRO A 229 -17.73 -15.68 5.55
C PRO A 229 -18.17 -17.06 6.09
N THR A 230 -19.47 -17.34 6.12
CA THR A 230 -20.05 -18.62 6.54
C THR A 230 -20.45 -19.53 5.38
N THR A 231 -20.39 -19.03 4.14
CA THR A 231 -20.78 -19.79 2.95
C THR A 231 -19.56 -20.45 2.28
N ALA A 232 -19.75 -21.61 1.67
CA ALA A 232 -18.67 -22.33 1.01
C ALA A 232 -18.02 -21.47 -0.08
N PHE A 233 -16.69 -21.38 -0.05
CA PHE A 233 -15.91 -20.55 -0.96
C PHE A 233 -15.27 -21.43 -2.03
N GLY A 234 -15.83 -21.45 -3.24
CA GLY A 234 -15.33 -22.26 -4.35
C GLY A 234 -13.94 -21.84 -4.85
N VAL A 235 -13.46 -22.52 -5.89
CA VAL A 235 -12.31 -22.06 -6.69
C VAL A 235 -12.71 -20.76 -7.38
N GLN A 236 -12.00 -19.68 -7.09
CA GLN A 236 -12.25 -18.38 -7.71
C GLN A 236 -11.08 -17.43 -7.53
N THR A 237 -11.06 -16.40 -8.37
CA THR A 237 -10.15 -15.26 -8.23
C THR A 237 -10.93 -14.08 -7.66
N VAL A 238 -10.45 -13.54 -6.54
CA VAL A 238 -10.92 -12.24 -6.04
C VAL A 238 -10.13 -11.17 -6.78
N ALA A 239 -10.78 -10.45 -7.69
CA ALA A 239 -10.16 -9.39 -8.47
C ALA A 239 -9.83 -8.20 -7.55
N LEU A 240 -8.55 -7.85 -7.46
CA LEU A 240 -8.03 -6.78 -6.59
C LEU A 240 -6.89 -6.06 -7.30
N ASN A 241 -6.83 -4.73 -7.19
CA ASN A 241 -5.66 -4.00 -7.67
C ASN A 241 -4.53 -4.11 -6.65
N LEU A 242 -3.61 -5.05 -6.89
CA LEU A 242 -2.45 -5.28 -6.02
C LEU A 242 -1.19 -4.52 -6.48
N ASN A 243 -1.32 -3.56 -7.40
CA ASN A 243 -0.19 -2.75 -7.83
C ASN A 243 0.39 -1.94 -6.67
N GLY A 244 1.70 -2.09 -6.46
CA GLY A 244 2.42 -1.43 -5.36
C GLY A 244 2.35 -2.16 -4.03
N TYR A 245 1.85 -3.40 -3.99
CA TYR A 245 2.00 -4.32 -2.86
C TYR A 245 3.04 -5.40 -3.21
N GLU A 246 3.75 -5.91 -2.20
CA GLU A 246 4.76 -6.95 -2.29
C GLU A 246 4.28 -8.33 -1.80
N GLY A 247 3.12 -8.36 -1.15
CA GLY A 247 2.44 -9.60 -0.77
C GLY A 247 1.02 -9.36 -0.30
N VAL A 248 0.36 -10.44 0.08
CA VAL A 248 -0.94 -10.38 0.75
C VAL A 248 -0.97 -11.26 2.00
N MET A 249 -1.74 -10.85 2.99
CA MET A 249 -2.19 -11.70 4.08
C MET A 249 -3.66 -12.05 3.87
N VAL A 250 -4.01 -13.32 4.04
CA VAL A 250 -5.39 -13.79 4.04
C VAL A 250 -5.75 -14.28 5.44
N GLU A 251 -6.82 -13.71 6.00
CA GLU A 251 -7.47 -14.17 7.22
C GLU A 251 -8.66 -15.07 6.85
N TYR A 252 -8.92 -16.10 7.66
CA TYR A 252 -9.95 -17.09 7.39
C TYR A 252 -11.02 -17.12 8.49
N ALA A 253 -12.28 -17.35 8.12
CA ALA A 253 -13.43 -17.16 9.00
C ALA A 253 -13.59 -18.20 10.14
N ASN A 254 -12.93 -19.36 10.04
CA ASN A 254 -13.25 -20.55 10.84
C ASN A 254 -12.27 -20.89 11.96
N SER A 255 -11.36 -19.99 12.30
CA SER A 255 -10.78 -19.97 13.64
C SER A 255 -10.22 -18.57 13.89
N GLU A 256 -10.47 -18.04 15.08
CA GLU A 256 -10.08 -16.69 15.53
C GLU A 256 -8.54 -16.46 15.55
N SER A 257 -7.74 -17.34 14.94
CA SER A 257 -6.29 -17.31 15.01
C SER A 257 -5.56 -17.68 13.70
N ASN A 258 -6.24 -18.06 12.61
CA ASN A 258 -5.55 -18.49 11.40
C ASN A 258 -5.44 -17.39 10.35
N LYS A 259 -4.27 -16.75 10.38
CA LYS A 259 -3.78 -15.80 9.37
C LYS A 259 -2.68 -16.48 8.57
N SER A 260 -2.72 -16.35 7.24
CA SER A 260 -1.67 -16.84 6.35
C SER A 260 -1.16 -15.69 5.48
N CYS A 261 0.15 -15.62 5.23
CA CYS A 261 0.75 -14.60 4.38
C CYS A 261 1.52 -15.23 3.21
N ALA A 262 1.53 -14.54 2.07
CA ALA A 262 2.28 -14.93 0.89
C ALA A 262 2.83 -13.69 0.19
N ALA A 263 4.07 -13.79 -0.31
CA ALA A 263 4.61 -12.81 -1.24
C ALA A 263 3.84 -12.85 -2.58
N MET A 264 3.89 -11.76 -3.33
CA MET A 264 3.37 -11.72 -4.70
C MET A 264 3.95 -12.86 -5.54
N SER A 265 3.12 -13.41 -6.44
CA SER A 265 3.41 -14.56 -7.31
C SER A 265 3.89 -15.85 -6.60
N SER A 266 3.83 -15.89 -5.26
CA SER A 266 4.19 -17.05 -4.45
C SER A 266 2.96 -17.70 -3.86
N GLN A 267 2.93 -19.03 -3.85
CA GLN A 267 1.79 -19.75 -3.28
C GLN A 267 1.77 -19.62 -1.75
N GLY A 268 0.67 -19.06 -1.23
CA GLY A 268 0.32 -19.06 0.18
C GLY A 268 -0.50 -20.29 0.55
N TRP A 269 -0.43 -20.69 1.82
CA TRP A 269 -1.18 -21.82 2.36
C TRP A 269 -1.75 -21.46 3.72
N CYS A 270 -3.04 -21.67 3.89
CA CYS A 270 -3.65 -21.78 5.21
C CYS A 270 -3.78 -23.26 5.58
N LEU A 271 -3.38 -23.61 6.79
CA LEU A 271 -3.58 -24.91 7.39
C LEU A 271 -4.22 -24.70 8.76
N THR A 272 -5.39 -25.28 8.99
CA THR A 272 -6.01 -25.32 10.32
C THR A 272 -6.21 -26.76 10.75
N THR A 273 -6.04 -27.04 12.04
CA THR A 273 -6.38 -28.33 12.64
C THR A 273 -7.67 -28.18 13.42
N CYS A 274 -8.72 -28.89 13.03
CA CYS A 274 -9.98 -28.96 13.77
C CYS A 274 -10.53 -30.38 13.76
N GLY A 275 -11.05 -30.85 14.89
CA GLY A 275 -11.76 -32.14 14.99
C GLY A 275 -10.95 -33.37 14.56
N GLY A 276 -9.63 -33.40 14.77
CA GLY A 276 -8.78 -34.53 14.39
C GLY A 276 -8.39 -34.58 12.90
N GLY A 277 -8.73 -33.56 12.12
CA GLY A 277 -8.31 -33.38 10.73
C GLY A 277 -7.59 -32.06 10.47
N ARG A 278 -6.85 -32.00 9.37
CA ARG A 278 -6.22 -30.82 8.78
C ARG A 278 -7.11 -30.29 7.66
N LYS A 279 -7.54 -29.04 7.76
CA LYS A 279 -8.17 -28.32 6.65
C LYS A 279 -7.17 -27.37 6.03
N TYR A 280 -7.18 -27.24 4.72
CA TYR A 280 -6.22 -26.39 4.02
C TYR A 280 -6.83 -25.70 2.81
N ARG A 281 -6.25 -24.56 2.47
CA ARG A 281 -6.47 -23.87 1.20
C ARG A 281 -5.20 -23.18 0.77
N SER A 282 -4.87 -23.32 -0.52
CA SER A 282 -3.80 -22.54 -1.13
C SER A 282 -4.35 -21.36 -1.92
N TYR A 283 -3.55 -20.31 -2.02
CA TYR A 283 -3.86 -19.14 -2.81
C TYR A 283 -2.61 -18.58 -3.47
N VAL A 284 -2.77 -17.89 -4.60
CA VAL A 284 -1.68 -17.24 -5.32
C VAL A 284 -2.09 -15.78 -5.56
N PRO A 285 -1.43 -14.81 -4.94
CA PRO A 285 -1.61 -13.40 -5.26
C PRO A 285 -0.83 -13.02 -6.54
N ASP A 286 -1.44 -12.21 -7.38
CA ASP A 286 -0.81 -11.56 -8.54
C ASP A 286 -1.27 -10.11 -8.65
N THR A 287 -0.78 -9.34 -9.62
CA THR A 287 -1.12 -7.90 -9.72
C THR A 287 -2.61 -7.62 -9.96
N SER A 288 -3.37 -8.62 -10.42
CA SER A 288 -4.79 -8.54 -10.74
C SER A 288 -5.74 -9.10 -9.67
N GLY A 289 -5.20 -9.81 -8.66
CA GLY A 289 -6.02 -10.33 -7.57
C GLY A 289 -5.38 -11.46 -6.77
N VAL A 290 -6.24 -12.22 -6.09
CA VAL A 290 -5.85 -13.42 -5.34
C VAL A 290 -6.66 -14.60 -5.85
N THR A 291 -5.98 -15.58 -6.44
CA THR A 291 -6.58 -16.81 -6.95
C THR A 291 -6.56 -17.88 -5.88
N PHE A 292 -7.75 -18.36 -5.49
CA PHE A 292 -7.91 -19.42 -4.48
C PHE A 292 -8.13 -20.77 -5.15
N SER A 293 -7.37 -21.76 -4.70
CA SER A 293 -7.62 -23.17 -5.01
C SER A 293 -8.85 -23.71 -4.24
N ALA A 294 -9.27 -24.93 -4.57
CA ALA A 294 -10.30 -25.63 -3.83
C ALA A 294 -9.81 -25.86 -2.39
N GLY A 295 -10.69 -25.65 -1.42
CA GLY A 295 -10.45 -26.06 -0.04
C GLY A 295 -10.38 -27.59 0.04
N GLY A 296 -9.55 -28.09 0.95
CA GLY A 296 -9.39 -29.51 1.19
C GLY A 296 -9.45 -29.85 2.67
N SER A 297 -9.84 -31.09 2.96
CA SER A 297 -9.81 -31.68 4.28
C SER A 297 -9.04 -33.00 4.21
N HIS A 298 -8.04 -33.15 5.07
CA HIS A 298 -7.36 -34.41 5.35
C HIS A 298 -7.66 -34.83 6.78
N THR A 299 -8.17 -36.04 6.98
CA THR A 299 -8.05 -36.71 8.29
C THR A 299 -6.72 -37.48 8.31
N ILE A 300 -6.31 -37.95 9.48
CA ILE A 300 -5.10 -38.78 9.64
C ILE A 300 -5.15 -40.05 8.77
N TRP A 301 -6.36 -40.48 8.36
CA TRP A 301 -6.61 -41.78 7.74
C TRP A 301 -7.17 -41.73 6.32
N ASP A 302 -7.42 -40.55 5.74
CA ASP A 302 -8.17 -40.44 4.48
C ASP A 302 -7.50 -39.51 3.46
N GLN A 303 -7.65 -39.86 2.19
CA GLN A 303 -7.18 -39.04 1.07
C GLN A 303 -8.06 -37.78 0.94
N GLY A 304 -7.43 -36.64 0.64
CA GLY A 304 -8.05 -35.33 0.79
C GLY A 304 -9.37 -35.20 0.05
N THR A 305 -10.45 -34.92 0.78
CA THR A 305 -11.76 -34.58 0.18
C THR A 305 -11.84 -33.08 -0.05
N THR A 306 -12.40 -32.64 -1.18
CA THR A 306 -12.71 -31.23 -1.40
C THR A 306 -13.70 -30.74 -0.34
N ASP A 307 -13.32 -29.69 0.38
CA ASP A 307 -14.13 -29.08 1.43
C ASP A 307 -13.99 -27.55 1.36
N ASN A 308 -14.85 -26.95 0.54
CA ASN A 308 -14.89 -25.50 0.35
C ASN A 308 -15.60 -24.75 1.50
N ALA A 309 -16.25 -25.47 2.42
CA ALA A 309 -16.86 -24.89 3.62
C ALA A 309 -15.82 -24.69 4.74
N SER A 310 -14.67 -25.38 4.64
CA SER A 310 -13.52 -25.16 5.50
C SER A 310 -12.55 -24.14 4.91
N THR A 311 -11.82 -23.42 5.77
CA THR A 311 -10.86 -22.36 5.39
C THR A 311 -11.47 -21.34 4.40
N ILE A 312 -12.55 -20.68 4.82
CA ILE A 312 -13.23 -19.66 4.02
C ILE A 312 -12.45 -18.35 4.16
N PRO A 313 -11.90 -17.77 3.08
CA PRO A 313 -11.25 -16.46 3.15
C PRO A 313 -12.24 -15.43 3.70
N TYR A 314 -11.83 -14.71 4.73
CA TYR A 314 -12.63 -13.68 5.38
C TYR A 314 -12.14 -12.29 5.00
N ARG A 315 -10.84 -12.03 5.14
CA ARG A 315 -10.25 -10.73 4.82
C ARG A 315 -8.95 -10.93 4.05
N ILE A 316 -8.68 -10.04 3.10
CA ILE A 316 -7.41 -9.98 2.40
C ILE A 316 -6.79 -8.62 2.68
N TYR A 317 -5.52 -8.64 3.03
CA TYR A 317 -4.74 -7.46 3.30
C TYR A 317 -3.55 -7.37 2.35
N GLY A 318 -3.31 -6.19 1.79
CA GLY A 318 -2.11 -5.91 1.00
C GLY A 318 -0.93 -5.56 1.90
N ILE A 319 0.24 -6.17 1.64
CA ILE A 319 1.51 -5.90 2.32
C ILE A 319 2.37 -5.07 1.38
N LYS A 320 2.82 -3.89 1.78
CA LYS A 320 3.69 -3.03 0.97
C LYS A 320 5.01 -2.83 1.71
N VAL A 321 6.13 -3.25 1.11
CA VAL A 321 7.44 -2.80 1.58
C VAL A 321 7.72 -1.46 0.91
N ILE A 322 8.18 -0.51 1.69
CA ILE A 322 8.55 0.81 1.20
C ILE A 322 10.09 0.78 1.15
N PRO A 323 10.70 0.88 -0.04
CA PRO A 323 12.15 0.99 -0.12
C PRO A 323 12.64 2.25 0.61
N GLU A 324 13.81 2.12 1.24
CA GLU A 324 14.52 3.21 1.94
C GLU A 324 14.74 4.44 1.04
#